data_AF-A0A2D7JCU7-F1
#
_entry.id   AF-A0A2D7JCU7-F1
#
_cell.length_a   1.000
_cell.length_b   1.000
_cell.length_c   1.000
_cell.angle_alpha   90.00
_cell.angle_beta   90.00
_cell.angle_gamma   90.00
#
_symmetry.space_group_name_H-M   'P 1'
#
loop_
_entity.id
_entity.type
_entity.pdbx_description
1 polymer ?
#
loop_
_entity_poly.entity_id
_entity_poly.type
_entity_poly.pdbx_seq_one_letter_code
_entity_poly.pdbx_strand_id
1 'polypeptide(L)' 'MLTTVLSWTWIGTGVLLIILVLLHSPKGDGMGGLAASGSSMFSSASSAEATLNRFTWTCLALFLSLAVILSGGWLS' A
#
# COMPACT_ATOMS: atom_id res chain seq x y z
N MET A 1 21.72 -15.86 5.85
CA MET A 1 22.08 -14.95 4.75
C MET A 1 20.85 -14.53 3.96
N LEU A 2 20.14 -15.46 3.31
CA LEU A 2 18.91 -15.18 2.56
C LEU A 2 17.81 -14.54 3.44
N THR A 3 17.51 -15.14 4.59
CA THR A 3 16.52 -14.63 5.57
C THR A 3 16.87 -13.22 6.06
N THR A 4 18.15 -12.94 6.29
CA THR A 4 18.65 -11.62 6.67
C THR A 4 18.38 -10.58 5.59
N VAL A 5 18.66 -10.91 4.32
CA VAL A 5 18.37 -10.02 3.18
C VAL A 5 16.87 -9.77 3.05
N LEU A 6 16.05 -10.82 3.14
CA LEU A 6 14.59 -10.70 3.08
C LEU A 6 14.02 -9.86 4.23
N SER A 7 14.54 -9.98 5.45
CA SER A 7 14.17 -9.12 6.59
C SER A 7 14.47 -7.65 6.31
N TRP A 8 15.67 -7.34 5.77
CA TRP A 8 16.01 -5.97 5.41
C TRP A 8 15.10 -5.42 4.30
N THR A 9 14.79 -6.23 3.29
CA THR A 9 13.83 -5.85 2.23
C THR A 9 12.43 -5.65 2.80
N TRP A 10 11.99 -6.47 3.75
CA TRP A 10 10.68 -6.34 4.40
C TRP A 10 10.57 -5.04 5.21
N ILE A 11 11.59 -4.73 6.00
CA ILE A 11 11.67 -3.46 6.75
C ILE A 11 11.65 -2.26 5.79
N GLY A 12 12.47 -2.30 4.74
CA GLY A 12 12.53 -1.24 3.73
C GLY A 12 11.17 -1.03 3.04
N THR A 13 10.47 -2.11 2.71
CA THR A 13 9.12 -2.06 2.13
C THR A 13 8.11 -1.45 3.11
N GLY A 14 8.21 -1.79 4.40
CA GLY A 14 7.35 -1.21 5.44
C GLY A 14 7.52 0.29 5.60
N VAL A 15 8.78 0.78 5.62
CA VAL A 15 9.08 2.22 5.67
C VAL A 15 8.55 2.93 4.43
N LEU A 16 8.77 2.35 3.24
CA LEU A 16 8.26 2.90 1.98
C LEU A 16 6.73 2.99 1.99
N LEU A 17 6.03 1.99 2.52
CA LEU A 17 4.58 2.00 2.68
C LEU A 17 4.09 3.09 3.62
N ILE A 18 4.76 3.29 4.76
CA ILE A 18 4.42 4.38 5.67
C ILE A 18 4.50 5.72 4.94
N ILE A 19 5.57 5.96 4.18
CA ILE A 19 5.73 7.18 3.38
C ILE A 19 4.62 7.30 2.32
N LEU A 20 4.33 6.23 1.58
CA LEU A 20 3.28 6.19 0.55
C LEU A 20 1.89 6.50 1.11
N VAL A 21 1.58 5.97 2.30
CA VAL A 21 0.30 6.20 2.99
C VAL A 21 0.21 7.64 3.49
N LEU A 22 1.30 8.20 4.04
CA LEU A 22 1.31 9.60 4.45
C LEU A 22 1.25 10.58 3.27
N LEU A 23 1.76 10.18 2.11
CA LEU A 23 1.63 10.93 0.85
C LEU A 23 0.21 10.87 0.28
N HIS A 24 -0.59 9.85 0.64
CA HIS A 24 -2.03 9.92 0.39
C HIS A 24 -2.60 11.01 1.28
N SER A 25 -2.90 12.16 0.67
CA SER A 25 -3.60 13.23 1.36
C SER A 25 -4.88 12.66 1.97
N PRO A 26 -5.24 13.01 3.21
CA PRO A 26 -6.51 12.64 3.83
C PRO A 26 -7.63 13.41 3.12
N LYS A 27 -7.93 13.04 1.89
CA LYS A 27 -9.08 13.57 1.15
C LYS A 27 -10.30 12.86 1.69
N GLY A 28 -10.87 13.41 2.76
CA GLY A 28 -12.32 13.46 2.98
C GLY A 28 -13.15 12.17 2.91
N ASP A 29 -12.57 10.97 3.00
CA ASP A 29 -13.32 9.72 3.03
C ASP A 29 -13.85 9.41 4.45
N GLY A 30 -14.37 10.44 5.12
CA GLY A 30 -15.30 10.21 6.23
C GLY A 30 -16.60 9.58 5.72
N MET A 31 -17.59 9.39 6.60
CA MET A 31 -18.93 8.89 6.26
C MET A 31 -19.62 9.61 5.07
N GLY A 32 -19.15 10.81 4.67
CA GLY A 32 -19.58 11.53 3.48
C GLY A 32 -19.11 10.96 2.13
N GLY A 33 -17.94 10.30 2.06
CA GLY A 33 -17.46 9.62 0.84
C GLY A 33 -18.24 8.34 0.54
N LEU A 34 -18.64 7.62 1.59
CA LEU A 34 -19.56 6.48 1.51
C LEU A 34 -20.97 6.91 1.08
N ALA A 35 -21.44 8.09 1.52
CA ALA A 35 -22.72 8.67 1.09
C ALA A 35 -22.69 9.22 -0.35
N ALA A 36 -21.52 9.64 -0.85
CA ALA A 36 -21.32 10.14 -2.22
C ALA A 36 -21.18 9.01 -3.27
N SER A 37 -21.22 7.74 -2.86
CA SER A 37 -21.18 6.58 -3.78
C SER A 37 -22.38 6.51 -4.75
N GLY A 38 -23.35 7.44 -4.64
CA GLY A 38 -24.47 7.62 -5.56
C GLY A 38 -24.34 8.73 -6.60
N SER A 39 -23.30 9.58 -6.57
CA SER A 39 -23.22 10.72 -7.49
C SER A 39 -21.95 10.73 -8.35
N SER A 40 -22.18 10.51 -9.64
CA SER A 40 -21.44 11.09 -10.77
C SER A 40 -19.98 10.65 -10.98
N MET A 41 -19.84 9.49 -11.62
CA MET A 41 -19.16 9.17 -12.90
C MET A 41 -18.29 10.22 -13.66
N PHE A 42 -17.68 11.24 -13.06
CA PHE A 42 -16.68 12.09 -13.73
C PHE A 42 -15.58 12.57 -12.77
N SER A 43 -14.94 11.66 -12.04
CA SER A 43 -13.68 11.97 -11.37
C SER A 43 -12.53 11.71 -12.35
N SER A 44 -12.07 12.77 -13.02
CA SER A 44 -10.72 12.81 -13.59
C SER A 44 -9.72 12.88 -12.42
N ALA A 45 -9.62 11.82 -11.63
CA ALA A 45 -8.53 11.65 -10.68
C ALA A 45 -7.24 11.76 -11.50
N SER A 46 -6.38 12.71 -11.12
CA SER A 46 -5.14 12.97 -11.86
C SER A 46 -4.39 11.65 -12.05
N SER A 47 -3.91 11.36 -13.27
CA SER A 47 -3.21 10.10 -13.60
C SER A 47 -2.10 9.75 -12.58
N ALA A 48 -1.52 10.76 -11.94
CA ALA A 48 -0.56 10.64 -10.84
C ALA A 48 -1.14 9.94 -9.59
N GLU A 49 -2.38 10.25 -9.20
CA GLU A 49 -3.05 9.63 -8.04
C GLU A 49 -3.41 8.17 -8.31
N ALA A 50 -3.90 7.88 -9.52
CA ALA A 50 -4.18 6.50 -9.93
C ALA A 50 -2.89 5.64 -9.95
N THR A 51 -1.77 6.22 -10.35
CA THR A 51 -0.45 5.56 -10.34
C THR A 51 0.06 5.35 -8.91
N LEU A 52 -0.07 6.35 -8.04
CA LEU A 52 0.34 6.27 -6.64
C LEU A 52 -0.45 5.19 -5.89
N ASN A 53 -1.75 5.08 -6.16
CA ASN A 53 -2.60 4.03 -5.59
C ASN A 53 -2.15 2.63 -6.05
N ARG A 54 -1.93 2.42 -7.35
CA ARG A 54 -1.42 1.14 -7.88
C ARG A 54 -0.07 0.75 -7.26
N PHE A 55 0.82 1.72 -7.10
CA PHE A 55 2.13 1.49 -6.48
C PHE A 55 1.98 1.11 -4.99
N THR A 56 1.10 1.79 -4.26
CA THR A 56 0.81 1.49 -2.85
C THR A 56 0.24 0.09 -2.68
N TRP A 57 -0.73 -0.31 -3.51
CA TRP A 57 -1.28 -1.67 -3.50
C TRP A 57 -0.24 -2.74 -3.83
N THR A 58 0.63 -2.47 -4.80
CA THR A 58 1.73 -3.39 -5.16
C THR A 58 2.70 -3.54 -3.98
N CYS A 59 3.06 -2.43 -3.35
CA CYS A 59 3.97 -2.40 -2.20
C CYS A 59 3.34 -3.11 -0.99
N LEU A 60 2.03 -2.95 -0.78
CA LEU A 60 1.25 -3.62 0.26
C LEU A 60 1.23 -5.14 0.07
N ALA A 61 0.92 -5.60 -1.14
CA ALA A 61 0.90 -7.01 -1.47
C ALA A 61 2.29 -7.65 -1.27
N LEU A 62 3.36 -6.94 -1.67
CA LEU A 62 4.74 -7.38 -1.48
C LEU A 62 5.11 -7.46 0.01
N PHE A 63 4.75 -6.45 0.80
CA PHE A 63 4.99 -6.43 2.25
C PHE A 63 4.29 -7.60 2.97
N LEU A 64 3.01 -7.83 2.66
CA LEU A 64 2.24 -8.93 3.26
C LEU A 64 2.78 -10.30 2.83
N SER A 65 3.16 -10.45 1.56
CA SER A 65 3.76 -11.70 1.06
C SER A 65 5.07 -12.01 1.78
N LEU A 66 5.94 -11.01 1.93
CA LEU A 66 7.19 -11.14 2.68
C LEU A 66 6.92 -11.46 4.17
N ALA A 67 5.90 -10.85 4.78
CA ALA A 67 5.53 -11.14 6.17
C ALA A 67 5.13 -12.61 6.36
N VAL A 68 4.31 -13.16 5.46
CA VAL A 68 3.91 -14.57 5.49
C VAL A 68 5.13 -15.48 5.31
N ILE A 69 5.99 -15.18 4.34
CA ILE A 69 7.19 -15.99 4.05
C ILE A 69 8.16 -16.02 5.23
N LEU A 70 8.42 -14.86 5.87
CA LEU A 70 9.29 -14.78 7.04
C LEU A 70 8.66 -15.43 8.28
N SER A 71 7.35 -15.26 8.46
CA SER A 71 6.65 -15.82 9.62
C SER A 71 6.41 -17.33 9.50
N GLY A 72 6.29 -17.87 8.29
CA GLY A 72 5.97 -19.28 8.05
C GLY A 72 7.11 -20.25 8.37
N GLY A 73 8.33 -19.76 8.58
CA GLY A 73 9.48 -20.60 8.92
C GLY A 73 9.91 -21.56 7.80
N TRP A 74 9.41 -21.41 6.57
CA TRP A 74 9.71 -22.30 5.44
C TRP A 74 11.13 -22.16 4.90
N LEU A 75 11.79 -21.04 5.20
CA LEU A 75 13.13 -20.70 4.74
C LEU A 75 14.21 -20.90 5.83
N SER A 76 13.87 -21.63 6.89
CA SER A 76 14.77 -21.98 8.01
C SER A 76 15.87 -22.94 7.58
#